data_AF-A0A529P0F7-F1
#
_entry.id   AF-A0A529P0F7-F1
#
_cell.length_a   1.000
_cell.length_b   1.000
_cell.length_c   1.000
_cell.angle_alpha   90.00
_cell.angle_beta   90.00
_cell.angle_gamma   90.00
#
_symmetry.space_group_name_H-M   'P 1'
#
loop_
_entity.id
_entity.type
_entity.pdbx_description
1 polymer ?
#
loop_
_entity_poly.entity_id
_entity_poly.type
_entity_poly.pdbx_seq_one_letter_code
_entity_poly.pdbx_strand_id
1 'polypeptide(L)' 'MQYFVQQLINGLTLGSIYGLIAIGYTMVYGIIGMINFAHGDIFMVGAFTALIVFLILGALFYSVPVVVALLI' A
#
# COMPACT_ATOMS: atom_id res chain seq x y z
N MET A 1 -1.85 -20.69 -21.55
CA MET A 1 -0.47 -20.16 -21.64
C MET A 1 -0.36 -18.67 -21.34
N GLN A 2 -1.21 -17.81 -21.92
CA GLN A 2 -1.18 -16.36 -21.66
C GLN A 2 -1.30 -15.98 -20.18
N TYR A 3 -2.24 -16.57 -19.44
CA TYR A 3 -2.41 -16.32 -17.99
C TYR A 3 -1.16 -16.68 -17.17
N PHE A 4 -0.51 -17.79 -17.49
CA PHE A 4 0.72 -18.21 -16.82
C PHE A 4 1.86 -17.23 -17.06
N VAL A 5 2.06 -16.79 -18.31
CA VAL A 5 3.08 -15.78 -18.66
C VAL A 5 2.79 -14.45 -17.97
N GLN A 6 1.52 -14.03 -17.91
CA GLN A 6 1.13 -12.81 -17.21
C GLN A 6 1.41 -12.89 -15.70
N GLN A 7 1.11 -14.02 -15.06
CA GLN A 7 1.37 -14.20 -13.64
C GLN A 7 2.88 -14.28 -13.34
N LEU A 8 3.66 -14.88 -14.25
CA LEU A 8 5.13 -14.89 -14.16
C LEU A 8 5.69 -13.47 -14.21
N ILE A 9 5.21 -12.64 -15.15
CA ILE A 9 5.61 -11.23 -15.26
C ILE A 9 5.21 -10.46 -14.00
N ASN A 10 3.96 -10.59 -13.54
CA ASN A 10 3.49 -9.95 -12.31
C ASN A 10 4.34 -10.34 -11.09
N GLY A 11 4.66 -11.62 -10.96
CA GLY A 11 5.50 -12.15 -9.88
C GLY A 11 6.92 -11.60 -9.94
N LEU A 12 7.53 -11.52 -11.13
CA LEU A 12 8.85 -10.93 -11.31
C LEU A 12 8.83 -9.43 -10.99
N THR A 13 7.84 -8.68 -11.49
CA THR A 13 7.73 -7.24 -11.21
C THR A 13 7.61 -6.96 -9.72
N LEU A 14 6.69 -7.63 -9.02
CA LEU A 14 6.51 -7.46 -7.58
C LEU A 14 7.75 -7.93 -6.81
N GLY A 15 8.34 -9.06 -7.20
CA GLY A 15 9.57 -9.59 -6.61
C GLY A 15 10.76 -8.65 -6.75
N SER A 16 10.94 -8.03 -7.93
CA SER A 16 12.00 -7.03 -8.16
C SER A 16 11.79 -5.77 -7.32
N ILE A 17 10.55 -5.30 -7.17
CA ILE A 17 10.23 -4.14 -6.31
C ILE A 17 10.58 -4.46 -4.85
N TYR A 18 10.13 -5.60 -4.33
CA TYR A 18 10.45 -6.00 -2.95
C TYR A 18 11.95 -6.26 -2.75
N GLY A 19 12.63 -6.82 -3.76
CA GLY A 19 14.08 -6.99 -3.73
C GLY A 19 14.84 -5.66 -3.66
N LEU A 20 14.44 -4.66 -4.44
CA LEU A 20 15.03 -3.31 -4.38
C LEU A 20 14.78 -2.63 -3.04
N ILE A 21 13.59 -2.77 -2.47
CA ILE A 21 13.27 -2.25 -1.14
C ILE A 21 14.19 -2.88 -0.09
N ALA A 22 14.36 -4.20 -0.13
CA ALA A 22 15.25 -4.91 0.79
C ALA A 22 16.71 -4.46 0.66
N ILE A 23 17.22 -4.30 -0.57
CA ILE A 23 18.58 -3.78 -0.81
C ILE A 23 18.72 -2.35 -0.28
N GLY A 24 17.74 -1.47 -0.51
CA GLY A 24 17.76 -0.12 0.06
C GLY A 24 17.87 -0.13 1.58
N TYR A 25 17.11 -1.01 2.25
CA TYR A 25 17.12 -1.14 3.71
C TYR A 25 18.44 -1.69 4.25
N THR A 26 19.02 -2.71 3.61
CA THR A 26 20.32 -3.27 4.02
C THR A 26 21.48 -2.30 3.75
N MET A 27 21.43 -1.50 2.68
CA MET A 27 22.43 -0.48 2.41
C MET A 27 22.42 0.63 3.48
N VAL A 28 21.23 1.12 3.86
CA VAL A 28 21.10 2.15 4.91
C VAL A 28 21.58 1.61 6.26
N TYR A 29 21.16 0.40 6.63
CA TYR A 29 21.63 -0.27 7.84
C TYR A 29 23.14 -0.50 7.83
N GLY A 30 23.70 -0.91 6.68
CA GLY A 30 25.12 -1.18 6.51
C GLY A 30 26.01 0.05 6.71
N ILE A 31 25.49 1.26 6.46
CA ILE A 31 26.21 2.52 6.68
C ILE A 31 26.02 3.05 8.11
N ILE A 32 24.81 2.97 8.65
CA ILE A 32 24.46 3.59 9.95
C ILE A 32 24.83 2.67 11.13
N GLY A 33 24.88 1.35 10.93
CA GLY A 33 25.22 0.37 11.97
C GLY A 33 24.19 0.23 13.09
N MET A 34 23.01 0.84 12.95
CA MET A 34 21.91 0.78 13.92
C MET A 34 20.61 0.33 13.26
N ILE A 35 19.88 -0.58 13.91
CA ILE A 35 18.60 -1.12 13.41
C ILE A 35 17.54 -0.03 13.53
N ASN A 36 17.02 0.46 12.39
CA ASN A 36 16.01 1.52 12.36
C ASN A 36 14.66 0.99 11.89
N PHE A 37 13.68 0.92 12.80
CA PHE A 37 12.32 0.45 12.49
C PHE A 37 11.41 1.49 11.81
N ALA A 38 11.90 2.70 11.53
CA ALA A 38 11.11 3.78 10.92
C ALA A 38 10.49 3.39 9.57
N HIS A 39 11.07 2.44 8.84
CA HIS A 39 10.49 1.95 7.59
C HIS A 39 9.11 1.32 7.80
N GLY A 40 8.92 0.59 8.91
CA GLY A 40 7.64 0.02 9.31
C GLY A 40 6.65 1.09 9.79
N ASP A 41 7.13 2.07 10.55
CA ASP A 41 6.29 3.16 11.06
C ASP A 41 5.73 4.04 9.93
N ILE A 42 6.55 4.37 8.92
CA ILE A 42 6.12 5.13 7.75
C ILE A 42 5.08 4.34 6.94
N PHE A 43 5.29 3.03 6.78
CA PHE A 43 4.33 2.15 6.10
C PHE A 43 2.99 2.12 6.83
N MET A 44 3.01 2.02 8.16
CA MET A 44 1.81 2.02 9.00
C MET A 44 1.07 3.35 8.88
N VAL A 45 1.74 4.49 9.01
CA VAL A 45 1.10 5.81 8.87
C VAL A 45 0.46 5.97 7.49
N GLY A 46 1.16 5.56 6.42
CA GLY A 46 0.61 5.58 5.07
C GLY A 46 -0.66 4.73 4.92
N ALA A 47 -0.62 3.49 5.41
CA ALA A 47 -1.76 2.55 5.35
C ALA A 47 -2.97 3.07 6.15
N PHE A 48 -2.77 3.54 7.38
CA PHE A 48 -3.84 4.09 8.20
C PHE A 48 -4.40 5.40 7.62
N THR A 49 -3.56 6.26 7.05
CA THR A 49 -4.03 7.48 6.38
C THR A 49 -4.91 7.14 5.18
N ALA A 50 -4.48 6.19 4.34
CA ALA A 50 -5.26 5.73 3.20
C ALA A 50 -6.59 5.10 3.63
N LEU A 51 -6.59 4.28 4.69
CA LEU A 51 -7.79 3.69 5.27
C LEU A 51 -8.76 4.77 5.77
N ILE A 52 -8.27 5.74 6.54
CA ILE A 52 -9.10 6.83 7.08
C ILE A 52 -9.72 7.63 5.93
N VAL A 53 -8.93 7.99 4.91
CA VAL A 53 -9.43 8.69 3.71
C VAL A 53 -10.48 7.84 2.99
N PHE A 54 -10.23 6.54 2.81
CA PHE A 54 -11.19 5.63 2.19
C PHE A 54 -12.50 5.55 2.99
N LEU A 55 -12.45 5.50 4.32
CA LEU A 55 -13.63 5.47 5.18
C LEU A 55 -14.41 6.79 5.13
N ILE A 56 -13.72 7.94 5.11
CA ILE A 56 -14.37 9.26 4.99
C ILE A 56 -15.05 9.39 3.63
N LEU A 57 -14.34 9.08 2.55
CA LEU A 57 -14.91 9.12 1.20
C LEU A 57 -16.06 8.12 1.08
N GLY A 58 -15.88 6.88 1.56
CA GLY A 58 -16.93 5.87 1.59
C GLY A 58 -18.17 6.35 2.35
N ALA A 59 -18.00 6.95 3.53
CA ALA A 59 -19.10 7.53 4.29
C ALA A 59 -19.82 8.63 3.50
N LEU A 60 -19.10 9.56 2.87
CA LEU A 60 -19.68 10.62 2.04
C LEU A 60 -20.40 10.07 0.80
N PHE A 61 -19.80 9.12 0.09
CA PHE A 61 -20.36 8.56 -1.15
C PHE A 61 -21.44 7.50 -0.93
N TYR A 62 -21.53 6.85 0.23
CA TYR A 62 -22.67 5.97 0.57
C TYR A 62 -23.82 6.76 1.23
N SER A 63 -23.52 7.78 2.02
CA SER A 63 -24.56 8.60 2.66
C SER A 63 -25.30 9.48 1.66
N VAL A 64 -24.63 10.04 0.64
CA VAL A 64 -25.30 10.91 -0.35
C VAL A 64 -26.37 10.16 -1.17
N PRO A 65 -26.12 8.96 -1.76
CA PRO A 65 -27.16 8.19 -2.45
C PRO A 65 -28.28 7.70 -1.53
N VAL A 66 -27.97 7.31 -0.28
CA VAL A 66 -28.99 6.84 0.67
C VAL A 66 -29.90 7.98 1.13
N VAL A 67 -29.35 9.17 1.38
CA VAL A 67 -30.13 10.37 1.75
C VAL A 67 -30.99 10.83 0.56
N VAL A 68 -30.46 10.81 -0.65
CA VAL A 68 -31.25 11.14 -1.87
C VAL A 68 -32.35 10.12 -2.12
N ALA A 69 -32.10 8.82 -1.89
CA ALA A 69 -33.10 7.76 -2.04
C ALA A 69 -34.20 7.77 -0.95
N LEU A 70 -33.94 8.36 0.22
CA LEU A 70 -34.93 8.53 1.29
C LEU A 70 -35.77 9.81 1.16
N LEU A 71 -35.34 10.77 0.34
CA LEU A 71 -36.00 12.06 0.12
C LEU A 71 -36.93 12.07 -1.12
N ILE A 72 -36.87 11.04 -1.95
CA ILE A 72 -37.77 10.80 -3.10
C ILE A 72 -38.83 9.79 -2.68
#